data_AF-A0A7W0RJR2-F1
#
_entry.id   AF-A0A7W0RJR2-F1
#
_cell.length_a   1.000
_cell.length_b   1.000
_cell.length_c   1.000
_cell.angle_alpha   90.00
_cell.angle_beta   90.00
_cell.angle_gamma   90.00
#
_symmetry.space_group_name_H-M   'P 1'
#
loop_
_entity.id
_entity.type
_entity.pdbx_description
1 polymer ?
#
loop_
_entity_poly.entity_id
_entity_poly.type
_entity_poly.pdbx_seq_one_letter_code
_entity_poly.pdbx_strand_id
1 'polypeptide(L)'
;PDDLDLEVYRKKADGSLVLVGSSGNLPGEKESALVNAPTPGTYVLRVINYASVTPTYTLTAALYEADELAVPGLIENYTLTCERRGVVLEQRSIVVARGQQVKADLATCIRKVNNGG
;
A
#
# COMPACT_ATOMS: atom_id res chain seq x y z
N PRO A 1 13.12 -42.12 -8.89
CA PRO A 1 13.38 -40.71 -9.23
C PRO A 1 12.83 -39.85 -8.10
N ASP A 2 13.52 -38.78 -7.71
CA ASP A 2 13.00 -37.86 -6.70
C ASP A 2 12.19 -36.79 -7.42
N ASP A 3 10.93 -36.65 -7.04
CA ASP A 3 9.98 -35.75 -7.69
C ASP A 3 9.07 -35.18 -6.61
N LEU A 4 9.39 -33.93 -6.23
CA LEU A 4 8.67 -33.17 -5.23
C LEU A 4 8.14 -31.93 -5.92
N ASP A 5 6.92 -31.52 -5.58
CA ASP A 5 6.39 -30.22 -5.98
C ASP A 5 6.45 -29.25 -4.79
N LEU A 6 6.45 -27.96 -5.08
CA LEU A 6 6.35 -26.91 -4.08
C LEU A 6 5.13 -26.04 -4.35
N GLU A 7 4.36 -25.80 -3.29
CA GLU A 7 3.27 -24.82 -3.30
C GLU A 7 3.46 -23.79 -2.18
N VAL A 8 3.07 -22.56 -2.47
CA VAL A 8 3.08 -21.44 -1.54
C VAL A 8 1.67 -20.88 -1.42
N TYR A 9 1.17 -20.85 -0.20
CA TYR A 9 -0.18 -20.36 0.11
C TYR A 9 -0.12 -19.11 0.97
N ARG A 10 -0.98 -18.13 0.67
CA ARG A 10 -1.30 -17.04 1.60
C ARG A 10 -2.43 -17.48 2.53
N LYS A 11 -2.23 -17.32 3.84
CA LYS A 11 -3.27 -17.55 4.83
C LYS A 11 -4.11 -16.28 5.00
N LYS A 12 -5.41 -16.39 4.74
CA LYS A 12 -6.39 -15.32 4.98
C LYS A 12 -6.73 -15.21 6.47
N ALA A 13 -7.38 -14.10 6.84
CA ALA A 13 -7.82 -13.85 8.21
C ALA A 13 -8.83 -14.90 8.73
N ASP A 14 -9.64 -15.47 7.85
CA ASP A 14 -10.57 -16.58 8.14
C ASP A 14 -9.88 -17.94 8.27
N GLY A 15 -8.55 -17.98 8.12
CA GLY A 15 -7.74 -19.19 8.16
C GLY A 15 -7.67 -19.97 6.85
N SER A 16 -8.44 -19.59 5.82
CA SER A 16 -8.39 -20.25 4.52
C SER A 16 -7.06 -19.98 3.80
N LEU A 17 -6.66 -20.94 2.97
CA LEU A 17 -5.41 -20.88 2.21
C LEU A 17 -5.70 -20.56 0.74
N VAL A 18 -4.98 -19.60 0.18
CA VAL A 18 -5.01 -19.27 -1.25
C VAL A 18 -3.66 -19.54 -1.86
N LEU A 19 -3.61 -20.34 -2.92
CA LEU A 19 -2.37 -20.60 -3.66
C LEU A 19 -1.89 -19.31 -4.33
N VAL A 20 -0.63 -18.96 -4.11
CA VAL A 20 0.00 -17.72 -4.61
C VAL A 20 1.32 -17.96 -5.33
N GLY A 21 1.82 -19.19 -5.34
CA GLY A 21 2.98 -19.61 -6.11
C GLY A 21 3.12 -21.13 -6.06
N SER A 22 3.70 -21.72 -7.10
CA SER A 22 3.97 -23.15 -7.16
C SER A 22 5.10 -23.47 -8.12
N SER A 23 5.67 -24.65 -7.98
CA SER A 23 6.52 -25.30 -8.98
C SER A 23 6.31 -26.82 -8.92
N GLY A 24 6.50 -27.46 -10.08
CA GLY A 24 6.48 -28.91 -10.22
C GLY A 24 7.34 -29.25 -11.44
N ASN A 25 8.65 -29.21 -11.22
CA ASN A 25 9.63 -29.41 -12.29
C ASN A 25 9.79 -30.90 -12.60
N LEU A 26 10.72 -31.23 -13.50
CA LEU A 26 10.97 -32.62 -13.85
C LEU A 26 11.71 -33.36 -12.71
N PRO A 27 11.61 -34.70 -12.66
CA PRO A 27 12.29 -35.48 -11.63
C PRO A 27 13.80 -35.20 -11.55
N GLY A 28 14.29 -34.94 -10.33
CA GLY A 28 15.68 -34.62 -10.05
C GLY A 28 16.05 -33.14 -10.20
N GLU A 29 15.12 -32.28 -10.63
CA GLU A 29 15.30 -30.82 -10.61
C GLU A 29 14.91 -30.22 -9.26
N LYS A 30 15.41 -29.01 -8.98
CA LYS A 30 15.07 -28.30 -7.74
C LYS A 30 13.79 -27.50 -7.93
N GLU A 31 12.93 -27.54 -6.93
CA GLU A 31 11.73 -26.71 -6.88
C GLU A 31 12.01 -25.27 -6.41
N SER A 32 11.30 -24.31 -7.02
CA SER A 32 11.38 -22.90 -6.63
C SER A 32 10.11 -22.15 -7.00
N ALA A 33 9.57 -21.38 -6.05
CA ALA A 33 8.40 -20.53 -6.26
C ALA A 33 8.71 -19.08 -5.83
N LEU A 34 8.34 -18.10 -6.66
CA LEU A 34 8.46 -16.68 -6.39
C LEU A 34 7.07 -16.05 -6.30
N VAL A 35 6.78 -15.35 -5.19
CA VAL A 35 5.55 -14.57 -5.03
C VAL A 35 5.87 -13.11 -5.36
N ASN A 36 5.38 -12.62 -6.49
CA ASN A 36 5.57 -11.23 -6.92
C ASN A 36 4.70 -10.27 -6.11
N ALA A 37 5.27 -9.14 -5.70
CA ALA A 37 4.59 -8.12 -4.88
C ALA A 37 3.78 -8.72 -3.71
N PRO A 38 4.44 -9.50 -2.82
CA PRO A 38 3.73 -10.20 -1.77
C PRO A 38 3.08 -9.19 -0.82
N THR A 39 1.80 -9.40 -0.50
CA THR A 39 1.16 -8.62 0.56
C THR A 39 1.73 -9.08 1.91
N PRO A 40 2.00 -8.17 2.86
CA PRO A 40 2.38 -8.56 4.23
C PRO A 40 1.37 -9.54 4.85
N GLY A 41 1.88 -10.54 5.57
CA GLY A 41 1.06 -11.52 6.26
C GLY A 41 1.70 -12.90 6.36
N THR A 42 0.88 -13.89 6.74
CA THR A 42 1.32 -15.28 6.94
C THR A 42 1.23 -16.08 5.65
N TYR A 43 2.31 -16.79 5.32
CA TYR A 43 2.40 -17.73 4.21
C TYR A 43 2.68 -19.14 4.72
N VAL A 44 2.16 -20.14 4.00
CA VAL A 44 2.36 -21.56 4.27
C VAL A 44 3.04 -22.17 3.06
N LEU A 45 4.21 -22.77 3.26
CA LEU A 45 4.94 -23.50 2.24
C LEU A 45 4.60 -24.99 2.38
N ARG A 46 4.21 -25.62 1.28
CA ARG A 46 3.84 -27.04 1.22
C ARG A 46 4.72 -27.75 0.20
N VAL A 47 5.51 -28.71 0.67
CA VAL A 47 6.23 -29.64 -0.20
C VAL A 47 5.35 -30.86 -0.41
N ILE A 48 5.13 -31.23 -1.67
CA ILE A 48 4.28 -32.36 -2.06
C ILE A 48 5.19 -33.44 -2.61
N ASN A 49 5.06 -34.67 -2.10
CA ASN A 49 5.74 -35.81 -2.71
C ASN A 49 4.92 -36.30 -3.90
N TYR A 50 5.35 -35.96 -5.12
CA TYR A 50 4.68 -36.39 -6.34
C TYR A 50 5.06 -37.83 -6.70
N ALA A 51 6.36 -38.14 -6.76
CA ALA A 51 6.83 -39.48 -7.12
C ALA A 51 8.20 -39.89 -6.52
N SER A 52 8.52 -39.42 -5.32
CA SER A 52 9.71 -39.82 -4.56
C SER A 52 9.46 -41.07 -3.70
N VAL A 53 10.35 -42.05 -3.83
CA VAL A 53 10.33 -43.31 -3.05
C VAL A 53 10.89 -43.11 -1.63
N THR A 54 11.80 -42.15 -1.45
CA THR A 54 12.44 -41.83 -0.16
C THR A 54 12.54 -40.31 -0.02
N PRO A 55 11.42 -39.62 0.25
CA PRO A 55 11.39 -38.16 0.21
C PRO A 55 12.22 -37.57 1.35
N THR A 56 13.28 -36.85 0.99
CA THR A 56 14.05 -36.01 1.91
C THR A 56 14.24 -34.66 1.26
N TYR A 57 13.98 -33.57 1.98
CA TYR A 57 14.11 -32.23 1.41
C TYR A 57 14.74 -31.26 2.40
N THR A 58 15.37 -30.22 1.86
CA THR A 58 15.74 -29.01 2.59
C THR A 58 15.04 -27.85 1.92
N LEU A 59 14.29 -27.07 2.70
CA LEU A 59 13.55 -25.91 2.21
C LEU A 59 14.18 -24.64 2.77
N THR A 60 14.45 -23.68 1.90
CA THR A 60 14.94 -22.34 2.27
C THR A 60 13.94 -21.30 1.81
N ALA A 61 13.58 -20.37 2.69
CA ALA A 61 12.71 -19.25 2.38
C ALA A 61 13.45 -17.93 2.60
N ALA A 62 13.49 -17.07 1.58
CA ALA A 62 13.94 -15.69 1.71
C ALA A 62 12.72 -14.81 1.93
N LEU A 63 12.55 -14.32 3.17
CA LEU A 63 11.48 -13.40 3.54
C LEU A 63 12.02 -11.97 3.59
N TYR A 64 11.20 -11.01 3.19
CA TYR A 64 11.53 -9.59 3.25
C TYR A 64 10.59 -8.90 4.23
N GLU A 65 11.14 -8.08 5.12
CA GLU A 65 10.33 -7.18 5.93
C GLU A 65 9.88 -6.00 5.07
N ALA A 66 8.58 -5.70 5.12
CA ALA A 66 7.98 -4.58 4.42
C ALA A 66 7.29 -3.69 5.44
N ASP A 67 7.81 -2.47 5.59
CA ASP A 67 7.19 -1.44 6.40
C ASP A 67 6.23 -0.61 5.54
N GLU A 68 4.96 -0.54 5.94
CA GLU A 68 4.04 0.47 5.39
C GLU A 68 4.32 1.82 6.05
N LEU A 69 5.09 2.66 5.38
CA LEU A 69 5.23 4.07 5.77
C LEU A 69 4.00 4.85 5.31
N ALA A 70 3.04 5.04 6.21
CA ALA A 70 1.98 6.02 6.03
C ALA A 70 2.56 7.43 6.19
N VAL A 71 2.99 8.05 5.09
CA VAL A 71 3.40 9.46 5.09
C VAL A 71 2.13 10.31 5.18
N PRO A 72 1.92 11.12 6.25
CA PRO A 72 0.79 12.03 6.30
C PRO A 72 0.82 12.93 5.06
N GLY A 73 -0.33 13.07 4.38
CA GLY A 73 -0.42 13.91 3.19
C GLY A 73 0.13 15.32 3.44
N LEU A 74 0.75 15.93 2.43
CA LEU A 74 1.24 17.30 2.53
C LEU A 74 0.06 18.22 2.92
N ILE A 75 0.16 18.81 4.11
CA ILE A 75 -0.77 19.81 4.61
C ILE A 75 -0.27 21.16 4.12
N GLU A 76 -0.94 21.73 3.12
CA GLU A 76 -0.57 23.03 2.55
C GLU A 76 -1.37 24.13 3.26
N ASN A 77 -0.65 24.92 4.07
CA ASN A 77 -1.22 26.09 4.75
C ASN A 77 -1.09 27.31 3.83
N TYR A 78 -2.23 27.80 3.32
CA TYR A 78 -2.28 29.00 2.50
C TYR A 78 -2.90 30.16 3.27
N THR A 79 -2.40 31.38 3.04
CA THR A 79 -3.04 32.61 3.53
C THR A 79 -3.69 33.34 2.36
N LEU A 80 -5.01 33.29 2.30
CA LEU A 80 -5.79 34.11 1.37
C LEU A 80 -5.84 35.55 1.88
N THR A 81 -5.53 36.50 1.00
CA THR A 81 -5.61 37.93 1.30
C THR A 81 -6.66 38.58 0.41
N CYS A 82 -7.66 39.20 1.02
CA CYS A 82 -8.62 40.05 0.35
C CYS A 82 -8.14 41.49 0.43
N GLU A 83 -7.94 42.12 -0.73
CA GLU A 83 -7.44 43.50 -0.82
C GLU A 83 -8.32 44.36 -1.74
N ARG A 84 -8.36 45.67 -1.45
CA ARG A 84 -8.97 46.68 -2.33
C ARG A 84 -8.05 47.89 -2.38
N ARG A 85 -7.58 48.25 -3.58
CA ARG A 85 -6.67 49.40 -3.80
C ARG A 85 -5.41 49.36 -2.90
N GLY A 86 -4.83 48.17 -2.71
CA GLY A 86 -3.65 47.97 -1.87
C GLY A 86 -3.92 47.98 -0.36
N VAL A 87 -5.18 48.14 0.08
CA VAL A 87 -5.57 47.99 1.48
C VAL A 87 -6.11 46.58 1.70
N VAL A 88 -5.50 45.86 2.63
CA VAL A 88 -5.95 44.53 3.05
C VAL A 88 -7.21 44.66 3.90
N LEU A 89 -8.30 44.04 3.44
CA LEU A 89 -9.61 44.05 4.08
C LEU A 89 -9.82 42.83 4.97
N GLU A 90 -9.26 41.67 4.60
CA GLU A 90 -9.31 40.42 5.36
C GLU A 90 -8.14 39.52 4.98
N GLN A 91 -7.61 38.76 5.95
CA GLN A 91 -6.73 37.63 5.71
C GLN A 91 -7.30 36.38 6.36
N ARG A 92 -7.20 35.26 5.65
CA ARG A 92 -7.73 33.95 6.07
C ARG A 92 -6.71 32.87 5.80
N SER A 93 -6.33 32.14 6.83
CA SER A 93 -5.58 30.90 6.65
C SER A 93 -6.54 29.78 6.26
N ILE A 94 -6.18 29.03 5.22
CA ILE A 94 -6.86 27.80 4.81
C ILE A 94 -5.84 26.67 4.78
N VAL A 95 -6.32 25.47 5.12
CA VAL A 95 -5.53 24.24 5.09
C VAL A 95 -6.07 23.38 3.96
N VAL A 96 -5.21 22.99 3.01
CA VAL A 96 -5.59 22.15 1.87
C VAL A 96 -4.69 20.91 1.87
N ALA A 97 -5.29 19.73 1.97
CA ALA A 97 -4.57 18.47 1.79
C ALA A 97 -4.45 18.13 0.29
N ARG A 98 -3.47 17.29 -0.06
CA ARG A 98 -3.26 16.83 -1.44
C ARG A 98 -4.53 16.19 -2.04
N GLY A 99 -5.01 16.73 -3.15
CA GLY A 99 -6.23 16.27 -3.83
C GLY A 99 -7.54 16.78 -3.23
N GLN A 100 -7.48 17.57 -2.16
CA GLN A 100 -8.64 18.20 -1.53
C GLN A 100 -9.02 19.50 -2.26
N GLN A 101 -10.31 19.81 -2.29
CA GLN A 101 -10.83 21.14 -2.60
C GLN A 101 -11.47 21.73 -1.36
N VAL A 102 -11.13 22.97 -1.03
CA VAL A 102 -11.67 23.68 0.15
C VAL A 102 -12.47 24.89 -0.32
N LYS A 103 -13.71 25.02 0.16
CA LYS A 103 -14.50 26.24 -0.03
C LYS A 103 -14.11 27.23 1.06
N ALA A 104 -13.48 28.34 0.66
CA ALA A 104 -13.19 29.44 1.58
C ALA A 104 -14.44 30.32 1.76
N ASP A 105 -14.79 30.64 3.01
CA ASP A 105 -15.79 31.65 3.32
C ASP A 105 -15.15 33.05 3.28
N LEU A 106 -15.62 33.86 2.32
CA LEU A 106 -15.14 35.22 2.06
C LEU A 106 -16.22 36.28 2.33
N ALA A 107 -17.27 35.95 3.10
CA ALA A 107 -18.39 36.86 3.33
C ALA A 107 -17.96 38.20 3.98
N THR A 108 -16.95 38.18 4.85
CA THR A 108 -16.44 39.38 5.53
C THR A 108 -15.74 40.32 4.54
N CYS A 109 -14.86 39.78 3.68
CA CYS A 109 -14.25 40.49 2.57
C CYS A 109 -15.31 41.15 1.68
N ILE A 110 -16.29 40.38 1.21
CA ILE A 110 -17.37 40.87 0.33
C ILE A 110 -18.12 42.03 1.00
N ARG A 111 -18.48 41.89 2.28
CA ARG A 111 -19.15 42.94 3.04
C ARG A 111 -18.30 44.21 3.17
N LYS A 112 -17.00 44.09 3.47
CA LYS A 112 -16.08 45.23 3.60
C LYS A 112 -15.84 45.94 2.27
N VAL A 113 -15.81 45.19 1.16
CA VAL A 113 -15.76 45.77 -0.19
C VAL A 113 -17.02 46.58 -0.47
N ASN A 114 -18.21 46.07 -0.10
CA ASN A 114 -19.49 46.71 -0.40
C ASN A 114 -19.84 47.90 0.52
N ASN A 115 -19.40 47.89 1.78
CA ASN A 115 -19.70 48.94 2.75
C ASN A 115 -18.72 50.13 2.73
N GLY A 116 -17.61 50.03 2.00
CA GLY A 116 -16.64 51.13 1.83
C GLY A 116 -16.95 52.00 0.61
N GLY A 117 -18.21 52.43 0.46
CA GLY A 117 -18.67 53.38 -0.57
C GLY A 117 -18.64 54.80 -0.03
#